data_AF-A0A383ELF6-F1
#
_entry.id   AF-A0A383ELF6-F1
#
_cell.length_a   1.000
_cell.length_b   1.000
_cell.length_c   1.000
_cell.angle_alpha   90.00
_cell.angle_beta   90.00
_cell.angle_gamma   90.00
#
_symmetry.space_group_name_H-M   'P 1'
#
loop_
_entity.id
_entity.type
_entity.pdbx_description
1 polymer ?
#
loop_
_entity_poly.entity_id
_entity_poly.type
_entity_poly.pdbx_seq_one_letter_code
_entity_poly.pdbx_strand_id
1 'polypeptide(L)'
;HDGLLLANHGALTVSEDLFSAYYKMETIEHFARISLVARMLGRERLLSREEVMRLQDLRGMYGIKAPAPICPDPDENTATDTECQVLEAPSSPRQQIVAGKVNPMSTTPLGKDDEIRLTYRELTALIEDAVKQLR
;
A
#
# COMPACT_ATOMS: atom_id res chain seq x y z
N HIS A 1 -2.30 -15.11 -6.38
CA HIS A 1 -2.40 -14.95 -4.92
C HIS A 1 -1.61 -16.06 -4.25
N ASP A 2 -1.05 -15.81 -3.06
CA ASP A 2 -0.16 -16.75 -2.37
C ASP A 2 -0.77 -17.32 -1.08
N GLY A 3 -2.04 -17.00 -0.83
CA GLY A 3 -2.82 -17.47 0.31
C GLY A 3 -4.29 -17.64 -0.07
N LEU A 4 -4.93 -18.67 0.48
CA LEU A 4 -6.32 -19.03 0.22
C LEU A 4 -7.06 -19.22 1.54
N LEU A 5 -8.27 -18.66 1.62
CA LEU A 5 -9.20 -18.94 2.70
C LEU A 5 -10.13 -20.08 2.30
N LEU A 6 -10.28 -21.05 3.18
CA LEU A 6 -11.10 -22.24 2.99
C LEU A 6 -12.39 -22.06 3.80
N ALA A 7 -13.51 -22.04 3.10
CA ALA A 7 -14.83 -21.90 3.74
C ALA A 7 -15.02 -22.95 4.84
N ASN A 8 -15.31 -22.49 6.06
CA ASN A 8 -15.52 -23.31 7.26
C ASN A 8 -14.33 -24.19 7.66
N HIS A 9 -13.10 -23.86 7.27
CA HIS A 9 -11.92 -24.65 7.65
C HIS A 9 -10.77 -23.81 8.18
N GLY A 10 -10.28 -22.83 7.42
CA GLY A 10 -9.05 -22.10 7.80
C GLY A 10 -8.38 -21.44 6.61
N ALA A 11 -7.06 -21.36 6.63
CA ALA A 11 -6.25 -20.75 5.58
C ALA A 11 -5.14 -21.69 5.11
N LEU A 12 -4.71 -21.51 3.87
CA LEU A 12 -3.57 -22.18 3.25
C LEU A 12 -2.65 -21.11 2.64
N THR A 13 -1.35 -21.18 2.90
CA THR A 13 -0.35 -20.32 2.25
C THR A 13 0.67 -21.13 1.48
N VAL A 14 1.15 -20.57 0.37
CA VAL A 14 2.13 -21.21 -0.51
C VAL A 14 3.29 -20.25 -0.75
N SER A 15 4.51 -20.79 -0.72
CA SER A 15 5.73 -20.06 -1.06
C SER A 15 6.83 -21.03 -1.51
N GLU A 16 7.93 -20.48 -2.03
CA GLU A 16 9.12 -21.22 -2.44
C GLU A 16 9.86 -21.88 -1.25
N ASP A 17 9.74 -21.31 -0.04
CA ASP A 17 10.33 -21.83 1.19
C ASP A 17 9.34 -21.81 2.38
N LEU A 18 9.63 -22.65 3.39
CA LEU A 18 8.79 -22.84 4.57
C LEU A 18 8.61 -21.56 5.39
N PHE A 19 9.68 -20.78 5.60
CA PHE A 19 9.61 -19.58 6.43
C PHE A 19 8.79 -18.49 5.76
N SER A 20 8.93 -18.29 4.45
CA SER A 20 8.07 -17.38 3.70
C SER A 20 6.61 -17.80 3.75
N ALA A 21 6.30 -19.09 3.63
CA ALA A 21 4.92 -19.58 3.77
C ALA A 21 4.37 -19.34 5.19
N TYR A 22 5.20 -19.55 6.21
CA TYR A 22 4.88 -19.26 7.61
C TYR A 22 4.62 -17.76 7.85
N TYR A 23 5.48 -16.85 7.37
CA TYR A 23 5.28 -15.40 7.54
C TYR A 23 4.07 -14.88 6.75
N LYS A 24 3.78 -15.46 5.58
CA LYS A 24 2.52 -15.19 4.86
C LYS A 24 1.31 -15.63 5.68
N MET A 25 1.39 -16.78 6.37
CA MET A 25 0.30 -17.26 7.24
C MET A 25 0.09 -16.32 8.43
N GLU A 26 1.17 -15.88 9.08
CA GLU A 26 1.11 -14.89 10.17
C GLU A 26 0.46 -13.58 9.70
N THR A 27 0.79 -13.13 8.50
CA THR A 27 0.18 -11.94 7.88
C THR A 27 -1.33 -12.12 7.68
N ILE A 28 -1.77 -13.30 7.20
CA ILE A 28 -3.20 -13.61 7.02
C ILE A 28 -3.94 -13.61 8.36
N GLU A 29 -3.39 -14.27 9.38
CA GLU A 29 -4.01 -14.32 10.72
C GLU A 29 -4.12 -12.92 11.33
N HIS A 30 -3.05 -12.12 11.23
CA HIS A 30 -3.05 -10.76 11.73
C HIS A 30 -4.11 -9.89 11.02
N PHE A 31 -4.19 -10.00 9.69
CA PHE A 31 -5.21 -9.31 8.90
C PHE A 31 -6.63 -9.78 9.24
N ALA A 32 -6.84 -11.08 9.45
CA ALA A 32 -8.14 -11.63 9.84
C ALA A 32 -8.59 -11.07 11.20
N ARG A 33 -7.67 -10.96 12.17
CA ARG A 33 -7.93 -10.34 13.47
C ARG A 33 -8.30 -8.87 13.34
N ILE A 34 -7.54 -8.09 12.57
CA ILE A 34 -7.85 -6.68 12.30
C ILE A 34 -9.24 -6.55 11.66
N SER A 35 -9.50 -7.34 10.61
CA SER A 35 -10.75 -7.29 9.86
C SER A 35 -11.95 -7.65 10.74
N LEU A 36 -11.82 -8.67 11.58
CA LEU A 36 -12.86 -9.06 12.54
C LEU A 36 -13.17 -7.92 13.50
N VAL A 37 -12.14 -7.35 14.14
CA VAL A 37 -12.31 -6.24 15.09
C VAL A 37 -12.90 -5.00 14.40
N ALA A 38 -12.43 -4.65 13.20
CA ALA A 38 -12.94 -3.51 12.45
C ALA A 38 -14.41 -3.68 12.07
N ARG A 39 -14.82 -4.89 11.66
CA ARG A 39 -16.23 -5.23 11.38
C ARG A 39 -17.10 -5.16 12.64
N MET A 40 -16.60 -5.65 13.78
CA MET A 40 -17.30 -5.52 15.06
C MET A 40 -17.51 -4.06 15.48
N LEU A 41 -16.62 -3.15 15.07
CA LEU A 41 -16.73 -1.70 15.31
C LEU A 41 -17.53 -0.96 14.22
N GLY A 42 -18.04 -1.65 13.20
CA GLY A 42 -18.90 -1.10 12.14
C GLY A 42 -18.55 -1.63 10.76
N ARG A 43 -17.39 -1.25 10.23
CA ARG A 43 -16.82 -1.74 8.96
C ARG A 43 -15.36 -1.35 8.82
N GLU A 44 -14.61 -2.14 8.08
CA GLU A 44 -13.29 -1.78 7.60
C GLU A 44 -13.35 -0.60 6.61
N ARG A 45 -12.29 0.21 6.61
CA ARG A 45 -12.05 1.23 5.57
C ARG A 45 -11.08 0.62 4.56
N LEU A 46 -11.59 0.22 3.40
CA LEU A 46 -10.81 -0.42 2.34
C LEU A 46 -9.97 0.59 1.56
N LEU A 47 -8.72 0.25 1.28
CA LEU A 47 -7.82 1.03 0.42
C LEU A 47 -8.43 1.20 -0.96
N SER A 48 -8.30 2.40 -1.51
CA SER A 48 -8.74 2.65 -2.88
C SER A 48 -7.84 1.93 -3.87
N ARG A 49 -8.35 1.64 -5.08
CA ARG A 49 -7.51 1.03 -6.14
C ARG A 49 -6.25 1.85 -6.40
N GLU A 50 -6.36 3.17 -6.37
CA GLU A 50 -5.23 4.10 -6.56
C GLU A 50 -4.21 4.03 -5.40
N GLU A 51 -4.67 3.87 -4.15
CA GLU A 51 -3.78 3.66 -3.00
C GLU A 51 -3.05 2.31 -3.10
N VAL A 52 -3.75 1.25 -3.52
CA VAL A 52 -3.14 -0.07 -3.70
C VAL A 52 -2.07 -0.02 -4.79
N MET A 53 -2.33 0.63 -5.93
CA MET A 53 -1.34 0.81 -7.00
C MET A 53 -0.10 1.56 -6.49
N ARG A 54 -0.26 2.66 -5.74
CA ARG A 54 0.87 3.39 -5.14
C ARG A 54 1.70 2.51 -4.20
N LEU A 55 1.06 1.67 -3.39
CA LEU A 55 1.76 0.73 -2.52
C LEU A 55 2.53 -0.34 -3.30
N GLN A 56 2.01 -0.78 -4.46
CA GLN A 56 2.73 -1.70 -5.33
C GLN A 56 3.97 -1.05 -5.93
N ASP A 57 3.87 0.20 -6.41
CA ASP A 57 5.01 0.94 -6.96
C ASP A 57 6.14 1.10 -5.94
N LEU A 58 5.80 1.33 -4.67
CA LEU A 58 6.77 1.47 -3.59
C LEU A 58 7.53 0.17 -3.26
N ARG A 59 7.00 -1.01 -3.60
CA ARG A 59 7.66 -2.29 -3.27
C ARG A 59 9.06 -2.40 -3.85
N GLY A 60 9.25 -1.90 -5.07
CA GLY A 60 10.55 -1.90 -5.74
C GLY A 60 11.62 -1.14 -4.96
N MET A 61 11.25 0.00 -4.37
CA MET A 61 12.15 0.81 -3.54
C MET A 61 12.59 0.08 -2.27
N TYR A 62 11.73 -0.77 -1.71
CA TYR A 62 12.00 -1.53 -0.49
C TYR A 62 12.60 -2.92 -0.75
N GLY A 63 12.91 -3.26 -2.01
CA GLY A 63 13.43 -4.58 -2.38
C GLY A 63 12.42 -5.72 -2.15
N ILE A 64 11.13 -5.41 -2.08
CA ILE A 64 10.06 -6.39 -1.87
C ILE A 64 9.65 -6.92 -3.25
N LYS A 65 9.77 -8.24 -3.47
CA LYS A 65 9.31 -8.89 -4.70
C LYS A 65 7.83 -8.57 -4.93
N ALA A 66 7.55 -7.90 -6.05
CA ALA A 66 6.17 -7.64 -6.44
C ALA A 66 5.50 -8.98 -6.79
N PRO A 67 4.27 -9.22 -6.30
CA PRO A 67 3.49 -10.35 -6.79
C PRO A 67 3.05 -10.06 -8.24
N ALA A 68 2.30 -10.98 -8.85
CA ALA A 68 1.73 -10.79 -10.19
C ALA A 68 1.05 -9.40 -10.34
N PRO A 69 1.19 -8.74 -11.52
CA PRO A 69 0.65 -7.40 -11.76
C PRO A 69 -0.86 -7.35 -11.53
N ILE A 70 -1.40 -6.18 -11.17
CA ILE A 70 -2.84 -5.99 -11.00
C ILE A 70 -3.49 -5.83 -12.39
N CYS A 71 -4.60 -6.54 -12.63
CA CYS A 71 -5.32 -6.40 -13.90
C CYS A 71 -5.87 -4.97 -14.07
N PRO A 72 -5.88 -4.41 -15.31
CA PRO A 72 -6.58 -3.15 -15.61
C PRO A 72 -8.10 -3.27 -15.32
N ASP A 73 -8.79 -2.13 -15.23
CA ASP A 73 -10.22 -2.12 -14.91
C ASP A 73 -11.03 -2.94 -15.94
N PRO A 74 -12.12 -3.60 -15.53
CA PRO A 74 -12.89 -4.54 -16.37
C PRO A 74 -13.53 -3.91 -17.61
N ASP A 75 -13.53 -2.58 -17.74
CA ASP A 75 -14.04 -1.85 -18.91
C ASP A 75 -13.06 -1.88 -20.10
N GLU A 76 -11.78 -2.23 -19.87
CA GLU A 76 -10.81 -2.49 -20.93
C GLU A 76 -10.80 -3.99 -21.25
N ASN A 77 -11.52 -4.37 -22.31
CA ASN A 77 -11.51 -5.73 -22.90
C ASN A 77 -10.17 -6.05 -23.57
N THR A 78 -9.09 -6.08 -22.81
CA THR A 78 -7.81 -6.69 -23.19
C THR A 78 -7.67 -8.02 -22.48
N ALA A 79 -8.46 -8.99 -22.96
CA ALA A 79 -8.32 -10.38 -22.60
C ALA A 79 -7.01 -10.93 -23.20
N THR A 80 -5.90 -10.71 -22.51
CA THR A 80 -4.66 -11.46 -22.72
C THR A 80 -4.05 -11.82 -21.37
N ASP A 81 -4.04 -13.13 -21.15
CA ASP A 81 -3.22 -13.91 -20.23
C ASP A 81 -3.48 -13.89 -18.73
N THR A 82 -3.49 -15.13 -18.22
CA THR A 82 -3.65 -15.69 -16.88
C THR A 82 -2.65 -15.16 -15.83
N GLU A 83 -2.03 -14.00 -16.04
CA GLU A 83 -0.86 -13.52 -15.28
C GLU A 83 -1.14 -12.32 -14.39
N CYS A 84 -2.38 -11.84 -14.26
CA CYS A 84 -2.70 -10.68 -13.43
C CYS A 84 -3.62 -11.00 -12.24
N GLN A 85 -3.55 -10.16 -11.21
CA GLN A 85 -4.34 -10.23 -9.99
C GLN A 85 -5.57 -9.35 -10.12
N VAL A 86 -6.75 -9.96 -9.99
CA VAL A 86 -8.00 -9.23 -9.86
C VAL A 86 -8.05 -8.61 -8.46
N LEU A 87 -8.29 -7.30 -8.39
CA LEU A 87 -8.44 -6.58 -7.13
C LEU A 87 -9.86 -6.07 -6.96
N GLU A 88 -10.45 -6.38 -5.81
CA GLU A 88 -11.70 -5.79 -5.38
C GLU A 88 -11.40 -4.62 -4.44
N ALA A 89 -11.46 -3.40 -4.97
CA ALA A 89 -11.20 -2.17 -4.24
C ALA A 89 -12.12 -1.05 -4.75
N PRO A 90 -12.65 -0.18 -3.85
CA PRO A 90 -13.37 1.00 -4.29
C PRO A 90 -12.43 1.96 -5.06
N SER A 91 -12.93 2.66 -6.08
CA SER A 91 -12.19 3.79 -6.67
C SER A 91 -12.43 5.05 -5.81
N SER A 92 -11.36 5.76 -5.46
CA SER A 92 -11.43 7.04 -4.74
C SER A 92 -10.17 7.88 -5.03
N PRO A 93 -10.07 8.46 -6.24
CA PRO A 93 -8.82 9.05 -6.76
C PRO A 93 -8.27 10.26 -5.99
N ARG A 94 -8.95 10.76 -4.96
CA ARG A 94 -8.56 11.95 -4.16
C ARG A 94 -8.74 11.83 -2.65
N GLN A 95 -9.09 10.66 -2.12
CA GLN A 95 -9.36 10.52 -0.69
C GLN A 95 -8.47 9.42 -0.11
N GLN A 96 -7.35 9.82 0.51
CA GLN A 96 -6.57 8.86 1.28
C GLN A 96 -7.33 8.44 2.53
N ILE A 97 -7.23 7.16 2.90
CA ILE A 97 -7.86 6.68 4.13
C ILE A 97 -7.24 7.38 5.34
N VAL A 98 -5.92 7.38 5.38
CA VAL A 98 -5.18 8.15 6.35
C VAL A 98 -5.13 9.55 5.80
N ALA A 99 -5.70 10.52 6.53
CA ALA A 99 -5.42 11.91 6.25
C ALA A 99 -3.92 12.10 6.44
N GLY A 100 -3.16 12.01 5.36
CA GLY A 100 -1.78 12.42 5.40
C GLY A 100 -1.77 13.84 5.94
N LYS A 101 -1.11 14.07 7.08
CA LYS A 101 -0.51 15.38 7.34
C LYS A 101 0.64 15.64 6.36
N VAL A 102 0.47 15.22 5.10
CA VAL A 102 1.29 15.69 4.00
C VAL A 102 0.59 16.96 3.59
N ASN A 103 1.16 18.07 4.03
CA ASN A 103 0.72 19.39 3.63
C ASN A 103 0.61 19.37 2.09
N PRO A 104 -0.54 19.67 1.46
CA PRO A 104 -0.65 19.69 0.00
C PRO A 104 0.30 20.71 -0.66
N MET A 105 1.03 21.50 0.15
CA MET A 105 2.10 22.39 -0.26
C MET A 105 3.46 21.69 -0.52
N SER A 106 3.65 20.42 -0.16
CA SER A 106 4.93 19.71 -0.34
C SER A 106 4.83 18.54 -1.30
N THR A 107 4.14 18.75 -2.43
CA THR A 107 4.39 17.96 -3.65
C THR A 107 5.10 18.84 -4.66
N THR A 108 6.28 19.31 -4.29
CA THR A 108 7.27 19.66 -5.31
C THR A 108 7.50 18.36 -6.09
N PRO A 109 7.27 18.33 -7.41
CA PRO A 109 7.63 17.17 -8.20
C PRO A 109 9.11 16.92 -7.93
N LEU A 110 9.46 15.74 -7.44
CA LEU A 110 10.85 15.30 -7.41
C LEU A 110 11.32 15.40 -8.86
N GLY A 111 12.14 16.42 -9.12
CA GLY A 111 12.87 16.54 -10.35
C GLY A 111 13.68 15.27 -10.53
N LYS A 112 13.96 14.93 -11.78
CA LYS A 112 14.67 13.70 -12.16
C LYS A 112 16.14 13.67 -11.68
N ASP A 113 16.55 14.69 -10.95
CA ASP A 113 17.88 14.92 -10.38
C ASP A 113 17.66 15.19 -8.89
N ASP A 114 18.52 14.65 -8.02
CA ASP A 114 18.55 14.74 -6.54
C ASP A 114 18.57 16.17 -5.94
N GLU A 115 18.02 17.18 -6.62
CA GLU A 115 18.00 18.58 -6.26
C GLU A 115 16.68 18.95 -5.54
N ILE A 116 16.76 19.16 -4.23
CA ILE A 116 15.67 19.74 -3.45
C ILE A 116 15.73 21.27 -3.55
N ARG A 117 14.73 21.89 -4.19
CA ARG A 117 14.60 23.35 -4.27
C ARG A 117 13.64 23.87 -3.21
N LEU A 118 14.17 24.67 -2.29
CA LEU A 118 13.41 25.32 -1.22
C LEU A 118 13.56 26.83 -1.33
N THR A 119 12.48 27.55 -1.01
CA THR A 119 12.60 28.99 -0.75
C THR A 119 13.34 29.21 0.57
N TYR A 120 13.95 30.38 0.73
CA TYR A 120 14.68 30.74 1.95
C TYR A 120 13.82 30.61 3.22
N ARG A 121 12.53 30.93 3.11
CA ARG A 121 11.57 30.81 4.23
C ARG A 121 11.35 29.35 4.64
N GLU A 122 11.22 28.45 3.68
CA GLU A 122 11.01 27.02 3.94
C GLU A 122 12.26 26.37 4.54
N LEU A 123 13.44 26.71 4.03
CA LEU A 123 14.71 26.23 4.59
C LEU A 123 14.87 26.64 6.06
N THR A 124 14.50 27.88 6.39
CA THR A 124 14.63 28.39 7.76
C THR A 124 13.67 27.67 8.72
N ALA A 125 12.44 27.41 8.29
CA ALA A 125 11.46 26.66 9.08
C ALA A 125 11.90 25.21 9.34
N LEU A 126 12.49 24.56 8.33
CA LEU A 126 13.03 23.19 8.45
C LEU A 126 14.19 23.10 9.45
N ILE A 127 15.11 24.06 9.43
CA ILE A 127 16.24 24.11 10.37
C ILE A 127 15.73 24.32 11.81
N GLU A 128 14.75 25.21 12.00
CA GLU A 128 14.19 25.48 13.33
C GLU A 128 13.52 24.25 13.94
N ASP A 129 12.78 23.48 13.13
CA ASP A 129 12.10 22.26 13.59
C ASP A 129 13.12 21.15 13.94
N ALA A 130 14.15 20.96 13.12
CA ALA A 130 15.21 19.99 13.38
C ALA A 130 15.99 20.30 14.67
N VAL A 131 16.28 21.58 14.95
CA VAL A 131 16.96 22.00 16.18
C VAL A 131 16.08 21.77 17.42
N LYS A 132 14.76 21.95 17.30
CA LYS A 132 13.81 21.67 18.39
C LYS A 132 13.71 20.17 18.72
N GLN A 133 13.81 19.31 17.73
CA GLN A 133 13.75 17.85 17.92
C GLN A 133 15.04 17.25 18.52
N LEU A 134 16.16 18.00 18.50
CA LEU A 134 17.44 17.59 19.07
C LEU A 134 17.65 18.03 20.54
N ARG A 135 16.69 18.76 21.12
CA ARG A 135 16.66 19.14 22.55
C ARG A 135 15.71 18.25 23.32
#